data_AF-A0A6A4AHD0-F1
#
_entry.id   AF-A0A6A4AHD0-F1
#
_cell.length_a   1.000
_cell.length_b   1.000
_cell.length_c   1.000
_cell.angle_alpha   90.00
_cell.angle_beta   90.00
_cell.angle_gamma   90.00
#
_symmetry.space_group_name_H-M   'P 1'
#
loop_
_entity.id
_entity.type
_entity.pdbx_description
1 polymer ?
#
loop_
_entity_poly.entity_id
_entity_poly.type
_entity_poly.pdbx_seq_one_letter_code
_entity_poly.pdbx_strand_id
1 'polypeptide(L)'
;LGLNVVTLAFANGECGSENWGAGTTISNVVSIINTLVAAKKKYIISTGGENGVFTCSSDANFLKFIKTYQSAYLIGIDFDIETSQTRAQVDDLVSCTKNAQATYPNLRYSFTVSSFAKSTGGDPFPPLGGQVLNSIKVSGLTNYLINPMTMCYTELSQCVVSGGTCDMGASANQVAKNLHDYYSIPYSK
;
A
#
# COMPACT_ATOMS: atom_id res chain seq x y z
N LEU A 1 -22.86 -11.52 -5.75
CA LEU A 1 -21.40 -11.31 -5.73
C LEU A 1 -21.07 -10.43 -4.53
N GLY A 2 -20.44 -10.97 -3.50
CA GLY A 2 -20.02 -10.19 -2.32
C GLY A 2 -18.52 -9.93 -2.36
N LEU A 3 -18.06 -8.90 -1.66
CA LEU A 3 -16.63 -8.67 -1.42
C LEU A 3 -16.00 -9.93 -0.81
N ASN A 4 -14.96 -10.46 -1.48
CA ASN A 4 -14.25 -11.67 -1.05
C ASN A 4 -13.08 -11.35 -0.12
N VAL A 5 -12.66 -10.09 -0.09
CA VAL A 5 -11.54 -9.57 0.71
C VAL A 5 -11.96 -8.23 1.31
N VAL A 6 -11.60 -7.98 2.56
CA VAL A 6 -11.80 -6.70 3.26
C VAL A 6 -10.44 -6.09 3.58
N THR A 7 -10.24 -4.82 3.27
CA THR A 7 -9.07 -4.06 3.74
C THR A 7 -9.42 -3.37 5.05
N LEU A 8 -8.70 -3.68 6.13
CA LEU A 8 -8.82 -3.01 7.42
C LEU A 8 -7.81 -1.86 7.45
N ALA A 9 -8.31 -0.64 7.49
CA ALA A 9 -7.53 0.59 7.36
C ALA A 9 -7.82 1.54 8.54
N PHE A 10 -6.85 2.22 9.16
CA PHE A 10 -5.39 2.14 8.95
C PHE A 10 -4.63 1.96 10.27
N ALA A 11 -3.61 1.11 10.26
CA ALA A 11 -2.61 1.07 11.32
C ALA A 11 -1.54 2.16 11.09
N ASN A 12 -1.18 2.88 12.14
CA ASN A 12 -0.29 4.04 12.10
C ASN A 12 0.76 4.00 13.23
N GLY A 13 1.82 4.78 13.09
CA GLY A 13 2.97 4.77 13.98
C GLY A 13 3.98 3.66 13.66
N GLU A 14 4.84 3.35 14.62
CA GLU A 14 5.89 2.35 14.46
C GLU A 14 5.32 0.93 14.61
N CYS A 15 5.64 0.06 13.64
CA CYS A 15 5.27 -1.36 13.64
C CYS A 15 5.55 -2.03 15.01
N GLY A 16 4.64 -2.89 15.46
CA GLY A 16 4.74 -3.59 16.73
C GLY A 16 4.34 -2.75 17.96
N SER A 17 4.05 -1.46 17.75
CA SER A 17 3.51 -0.49 18.70
C SER A 17 2.48 0.45 18.05
N GLU A 18 1.89 0.01 16.95
CA GLU A 18 0.99 0.79 16.12
C GLU A 18 -0.32 1.17 16.84
N ASN A 19 -0.98 2.21 16.32
CA ASN A 19 -2.31 2.64 16.74
C ASN A 19 -3.25 2.74 15.53
N TRP A 20 -4.57 2.71 15.76
CA TRP A 20 -5.58 2.73 14.70
C TRP A 20 -6.40 4.04 14.64
N GLY A 21 -5.98 5.06 15.40
CA GLY A 21 -6.70 6.33 15.49
C GLY A 21 -8.10 6.24 16.11
N ALA A 22 -8.75 7.39 16.30
CA ALA A 22 -10.16 7.53 16.68
C ALA A 22 -10.64 6.67 17.89
N GLY A 23 -9.75 6.37 18.84
CA GLY A 23 -10.05 5.50 19.99
C GLY A 23 -10.13 4.00 19.66
N THR A 24 -9.86 3.59 18.42
CA THR A 24 -9.77 2.19 18.01
C THR A 24 -8.49 1.58 18.56
N THR A 25 -8.65 0.53 19.36
CA THR A 25 -7.53 -0.23 19.91
C THR A 25 -7.22 -1.46 19.06
N ILE A 26 -6.01 -2.00 19.22
CA ILE A 26 -5.62 -3.28 18.58
C ILE A 26 -6.64 -4.38 18.90
N SER A 27 -7.18 -4.45 20.12
CA SER A 27 -8.16 -5.47 20.49
C SER A 27 -9.49 -5.31 19.76
N ASN A 28 -9.92 -4.07 19.45
CA ASN A 28 -11.10 -3.84 18.62
C ASN A 28 -10.88 -4.42 17.21
N VAL A 29 -9.71 -4.19 16.62
CA VAL A 29 -9.36 -4.70 15.28
C VAL A 29 -9.27 -6.21 15.27
N VAL A 30 -8.64 -6.81 16.29
CA VAL A 30 -8.60 -8.28 16.44
C VAL A 30 -10.01 -8.87 16.58
N SER A 31 -10.93 -8.19 17.26
CA SER A 31 -12.34 -8.61 17.33
C SER A 31 -13.03 -8.59 15.95
N ILE A 32 -12.75 -7.58 15.13
CA ILE A 32 -13.25 -7.50 13.74
C ILE A 32 -12.66 -8.65 12.92
N ILE A 33 -11.36 -8.91 13.04
CA ILE A 33 -10.68 -10.04 12.38
C ILE A 33 -11.34 -11.37 12.76
N ASN A 34 -11.63 -11.60 14.04
CA ASN A 34 -12.31 -12.82 14.48
C ASN A 34 -13.68 -12.99 13.82
N THR A 35 -14.41 -11.88 13.62
CA THR A 35 -15.70 -11.88 12.89
C THR A 35 -15.50 -12.26 11.42
N LEU A 36 -14.48 -11.69 10.75
CA LEU A 36 -14.15 -12.03 9.37
C LEU A 36 -13.73 -13.49 9.23
N VAL A 37 -12.91 -14.00 10.15
CA VAL A 37 -12.47 -15.41 10.19
C VAL A 37 -13.66 -16.35 10.37
N ALA A 38 -14.59 -16.04 11.30
CA ALA A 38 -15.81 -16.83 11.48
C ALA A 38 -16.69 -16.84 10.22
N ALA A 39 -16.72 -15.73 9.49
CA ALA A 39 -17.41 -15.60 8.20
C ALA A 39 -16.60 -16.13 7.01
N LYS A 40 -15.40 -16.70 7.25
CA LYS A 40 -14.46 -17.18 6.23
C LYS A 40 -14.10 -16.11 5.18
N LYS A 41 -14.00 -14.85 5.62
CA LYS A 41 -13.65 -13.69 4.79
C LYS A 41 -12.17 -13.39 4.90
N LYS A 42 -11.52 -13.26 3.75
CA LYS A 42 -10.11 -12.86 3.66
C LYS A 42 -9.98 -11.38 3.99
N TYR A 43 -8.81 -10.98 4.48
CA TYR A 43 -8.53 -9.58 4.77
C TYR A 43 -7.08 -9.18 4.55
N ILE A 44 -6.90 -7.88 4.41
CA ILE A 44 -5.61 -7.18 4.32
C ILE A 44 -5.57 -6.17 5.45
N ILE A 45 -4.40 -6.00 6.08
CA ILE A 45 -4.15 -4.87 6.99
C ILE A 45 -3.49 -3.77 6.19
N SER A 46 -4.14 -2.60 6.13
CA SER A 46 -3.57 -1.40 5.51
C SER A 46 -2.97 -0.49 6.57
N THR A 47 -1.85 0.15 6.24
CA THR A 47 -1.15 1.07 7.13
C THR A 47 -1.04 2.47 6.52
N GLY A 48 -0.82 3.50 7.34
CA GLY A 48 -0.67 4.87 6.87
C GLY A 48 -2.00 5.55 6.53
N GLY A 49 -2.13 5.96 5.26
CA GLY A 49 -3.25 6.72 4.71
C GLY A 49 -3.09 8.23 4.87
N GLU A 50 -3.99 9.01 4.28
CA GLU A 50 -3.94 10.49 4.24
C GLU A 50 -3.67 11.15 5.60
N ASN A 51 -4.25 10.59 6.68
CA ASN A 51 -4.20 11.16 8.02
C ASN A 51 -3.17 10.49 8.95
N GLY A 52 -2.28 9.65 8.41
CA GLY A 52 -1.39 8.85 9.23
C GLY A 52 -0.11 8.42 8.54
N VAL A 53 0.92 8.19 9.34
CA VAL A 53 2.19 7.65 8.87
C VAL A 53 2.44 6.33 9.57
N PHE A 54 2.77 5.30 8.80
CA PHE A 54 3.29 4.06 9.32
C PHE A 54 4.80 3.99 9.07
N THR A 55 5.55 3.61 10.10
CA THR A 55 7.00 3.39 10.00
C THR A 55 7.35 2.01 10.50
N CYS A 56 8.49 1.49 10.05
CA CYS A 56 9.01 0.25 10.57
C CYS A 56 10.51 0.16 10.37
N SER A 57 11.25 0.17 11.48
CA SER A 57 12.72 0.22 11.53
C SER A 57 13.35 -1.06 12.10
N SER A 58 12.54 -2.06 12.42
CA SER A 58 13.00 -3.31 13.04
C SER A 58 12.25 -4.51 12.48
N ASP A 59 13.00 -5.48 11.97
CA ASP A 59 12.47 -6.76 11.50
C ASP A 59 11.63 -7.46 12.59
N ALA A 60 12.13 -7.48 13.82
CA ALA A 60 11.44 -8.12 14.95
C ALA A 60 10.09 -7.45 15.23
N ASN A 61 10.05 -6.12 15.14
CA ASN A 61 8.82 -5.37 15.31
C ASN A 61 7.86 -5.55 14.12
N PHE A 62 8.37 -5.69 12.90
CA PHE A 62 7.53 -5.97 11.74
C PHE A 62 6.91 -7.36 11.81
N LEU A 63 7.70 -8.36 12.20
CA LEU A 63 7.18 -9.72 12.42
C LEU A 63 6.16 -9.74 13.56
N LYS A 64 6.37 -8.95 14.61
CA LYS A 64 5.39 -8.75 15.68
C LYS A 64 4.10 -8.11 15.14
N PHE A 65 4.20 -7.05 14.35
CA PHE A 65 3.07 -6.40 13.69
C PHE A 65 2.23 -7.40 12.89
N ILE A 66 2.86 -8.18 12.00
CA ILE A 66 2.16 -9.20 11.21
C ILE A 66 1.49 -10.23 12.13
N LYS A 67 2.22 -10.71 13.15
CA LYS A 67 1.73 -11.71 14.11
C LYS A 67 0.52 -11.22 14.89
N THR A 68 0.46 -9.94 15.25
CA THR A 68 -0.67 -9.32 15.97
C THR A 68 -1.99 -9.52 15.23
N TYR A 69 -1.98 -9.43 13.90
CA TYR A 69 -3.19 -9.53 13.06
C TYR A 69 -3.30 -10.87 12.32
N GLN A 70 -2.44 -11.83 12.61
CA GLN A 70 -2.34 -13.06 11.83
C GLN A 70 -3.54 -13.98 12.05
N SER A 71 -4.07 -14.52 10.95
CA SER A 71 -4.98 -15.67 10.95
C SER A 71 -4.83 -16.44 9.64
N ALA A 72 -5.55 -17.57 9.50
CA ALA A 72 -5.62 -18.32 8.26
C ALA A 72 -6.26 -17.53 7.08
N TYR A 73 -6.90 -16.39 7.36
CA TYR A 73 -7.58 -15.54 6.37
C TYR A 73 -6.87 -14.20 6.11
N LEU A 74 -5.76 -13.92 6.80
CA LEU A 74 -4.88 -12.81 6.44
C LEU A 74 -4.20 -13.13 5.11
N ILE A 75 -4.36 -12.27 4.11
CA ILE A 75 -3.76 -12.48 2.79
C ILE A 75 -2.73 -11.42 2.39
N GLY A 76 -2.64 -10.31 3.12
CA GLY A 76 -1.60 -9.33 2.83
C GLY A 76 -1.53 -8.16 3.79
N ILE A 77 -0.44 -7.41 3.63
CA ILE A 77 -0.22 -6.09 4.22
C ILE A 77 -0.18 -5.09 3.07
N ASP A 78 -0.87 -3.96 3.24
CA ASP A 78 -0.81 -2.83 2.32
C ASP A 78 -0.18 -1.64 3.05
N PHE A 79 0.79 -1.00 2.40
CA PHE A 79 1.43 0.21 2.90
C PHE A 79 0.89 1.39 2.10
N ASP A 80 -0.03 2.14 2.71
CA ASP A 80 -0.60 3.34 2.10
C ASP A 80 0.26 4.56 2.44
N ILE A 81 1.11 4.92 1.48
CA ILE A 81 2.21 5.87 1.61
C ILE A 81 1.80 7.17 0.94
N GLU A 82 1.14 8.03 1.73
CA GLU A 82 0.54 9.27 1.22
C GLU A 82 1.28 10.53 1.63
N THR A 83 1.99 10.53 2.78
CA THR A 83 2.56 11.77 3.30
C THR A 83 3.72 11.58 4.26
N SER A 84 4.64 12.55 4.25
CA SER A 84 5.65 12.86 5.28
C SER A 84 6.66 11.78 5.70
N GLN A 85 6.61 10.57 5.14
CA GLN A 85 7.70 9.60 5.32
C GLN A 85 8.98 10.12 4.69
N THR A 86 10.04 10.13 5.48
CA THR A 86 11.39 10.42 5.02
C THR A 86 11.92 9.26 4.18
N ARG A 87 12.96 9.54 3.39
CA ARG A 87 13.62 8.51 2.59
C ARG A 87 14.11 7.32 3.43
N ALA A 88 14.70 7.59 4.60
CA ALA A 88 15.17 6.55 5.51
C ALA A 88 14.02 5.65 6.00
N GLN A 89 12.88 6.24 6.35
CA GLN A 89 11.69 5.47 6.78
C GLN A 89 11.12 4.58 5.67
N VAL A 90 11.13 5.06 4.42
CA VAL A 90 10.74 4.24 3.27
C VAL A 90 11.73 3.09 3.05
N ASP A 91 13.02 3.38 3.12
CA ASP A 91 14.08 2.37 2.95
C ASP A 91 14.03 1.29 4.04
N ASP A 92 13.82 1.69 5.30
CA ASP A 92 13.66 0.78 6.43
C ASP A 92 12.40 -0.09 6.29
N LEU A 93 11.27 0.51 5.89
CA LEU A 93 10.01 -0.21 5.69
C LEU A 93 10.13 -1.28 4.60
N VAL A 94 10.75 -0.93 3.47
CA VAL A 94 10.98 -1.85 2.35
C VAL A 94 11.96 -2.95 2.75
N SER A 95 13.01 -2.63 3.50
CA SER A 95 13.98 -3.60 4.03
C SER A 95 13.30 -4.60 4.97
N CYS A 96 12.52 -4.13 5.95
CA CYS A 96 11.76 -4.98 6.86
C CYS A 96 10.77 -5.87 6.09
N THR A 97 10.13 -5.33 5.06
CA THR A 97 9.22 -6.07 4.18
C THR A 97 9.93 -7.22 3.49
N LYS A 98 11.10 -6.98 2.89
CA LYS A 98 11.91 -8.01 2.24
C LYS A 98 12.29 -9.11 3.21
N ASN A 99 12.74 -8.75 4.42
CA ASN A 99 13.15 -9.73 5.43
C ASN A 99 11.97 -10.58 5.92
N ALA A 100 10.78 -9.98 6.06
CA ALA A 100 9.58 -10.71 6.44
C ALA A 100 9.11 -11.74 5.39
N GLN A 101 9.53 -11.63 4.12
CA GLN A 101 9.20 -12.65 3.10
C GLN A 101 9.82 -14.01 3.39
N ALA A 102 10.92 -14.08 4.15
CA ALA A 102 11.48 -15.36 4.59
C ALA A 102 10.55 -16.09 5.58
N THR A 103 9.85 -15.34 6.44
CA THR A 103 8.91 -15.88 7.44
C THR A 103 7.51 -16.07 6.87
N TYR A 104 7.07 -15.16 6.00
CA TYR A 104 5.73 -15.14 5.41
C TYR A 104 5.79 -15.11 3.87
N PRO A 105 6.30 -16.17 3.22
CA PRO A 105 6.58 -16.17 1.78
C PRO A 105 5.32 -16.08 0.89
N ASN A 106 4.15 -16.45 1.42
CA ASN A 106 2.87 -16.41 0.71
C ASN A 106 2.04 -15.17 1.04
N LEU A 107 2.52 -14.30 1.93
CA LEU A 107 1.82 -13.07 2.29
C LEU A 107 2.05 -12.02 1.19
N ARG A 108 0.96 -11.42 0.70
CA ARG A 108 1.02 -10.33 -0.28
C ARG A 108 1.47 -9.05 0.41
N TYR A 109 2.45 -8.36 -0.17
CA TYR A 109 2.83 -7.01 0.25
C TYR A 109 2.51 -6.04 -0.88
N SER A 110 1.71 -5.01 -0.61
CA SER A 110 1.40 -3.96 -1.57
C SER A 110 1.81 -2.59 -1.07
N PHE A 111 2.16 -1.72 -2.01
CA PHE A 111 2.50 -0.33 -1.77
C PHE A 111 1.48 0.54 -2.49
N THR A 112 0.58 1.13 -1.72
CA THR A 112 -0.39 2.12 -2.20
C THR A 112 0.26 3.48 -2.20
N VAL A 113 0.23 4.17 -3.35
CA VAL A 113 0.90 5.47 -3.55
C VAL A 113 0.05 6.38 -4.41
N SER A 114 0.08 7.68 -4.13
CA SER A 114 -0.62 8.69 -4.93
C SER A 114 -0.08 8.70 -6.37
N SER A 115 -0.94 8.98 -7.34
CA SER A 115 -0.56 8.93 -8.76
C SER A 115 -1.01 10.16 -9.55
N PHE A 116 -0.47 10.31 -10.76
CA PHE A 116 -0.93 11.19 -11.81
C PHE A 116 -1.02 10.39 -13.10
N ALA A 117 -2.10 10.57 -13.85
CA ALA A 117 -2.29 9.87 -15.11
C ALA A 117 -1.24 10.25 -16.15
N LYS A 118 -0.75 11.50 -16.16
CA LYS A 118 0.24 12.01 -17.14
C LYS A 118 -0.13 11.54 -18.56
N SER A 119 -1.16 12.16 -19.13
CA SER A 119 -1.82 11.73 -20.38
C SER A 119 -0.89 11.55 -21.59
N THR A 120 0.30 12.16 -21.59
CA THR A 120 1.32 12.05 -22.65
C THR A 120 2.50 11.13 -22.28
N GLY A 121 2.40 10.36 -21.19
CA GLY A 121 3.50 9.55 -20.66
C GLY A 121 4.41 10.30 -19.68
N GLY A 122 5.21 9.54 -18.93
CA GLY A 122 6.16 10.03 -17.94
C GLY A 122 5.99 9.36 -16.58
N ASP A 123 6.69 9.88 -15.56
CA ASP A 123 6.59 9.40 -14.18
C ASP A 123 5.16 9.59 -13.65
N PRO A 124 4.41 8.50 -13.36
CA PRO A 124 3.05 8.58 -12.87
C PRO A 124 2.98 8.92 -11.36
N PHE A 125 4.08 9.17 -10.67
CA PHE A 125 4.08 9.39 -9.23
C PHE A 125 4.60 10.77 -8.83
N PRO A 126 4.10 11.34 -7.73
CA PRO A 126 4.82 12.36 -6.97
C PRO A 126 6.17 11.80 -6.47
N PRO A 127 7.09 12.67 -6.00
CA PRO A 127 8.42 12.26 -5.55
C PRO A 127 8.42 11.12 -4.51
N LEU A 128 7.42 11.08 -3.61
CA LEU A 128 7.33 10.03 -2.59
C LEU A 128 7.08 8.64 -3.21
N GLY A 129 6.17 8.52 -4.18
CA GLY A 129 5.95 7.25 -4.88
C GLY A 129 7.20 6.81 -5.65
N GLY A 130 7.89 7.72 -6.34
CA GLY A 130 9.17 7.42 -6.97
C GLY A 130 10.24 6.93 -5.99
N GLN A 131 10.27 7.46 -4.76
CA GLN A 131 11.17 6.97 -3.70
C GLN A 131 10.84 5.55 -3.27
N VAL A 132 9.56 5.20 -3.12
CA VAL A 132 9.13 3.83 -2.81
C VAL A 132 9.61 2.86 -3.89
N LEU A 133 9.36 3.18 -5.16
CA LEU A 133 9.78 2.34 -6.29
C LEU A 133 11.30 2.19 -6.36
N ASN A 134 12.05 3.27 -6.14
CA ASN A 134 13.50 3.21 -6.09
C ASN A 134 14.00 2.34 -4.91
N SER A 135 13.38 2.46 -3.74
CA SER A 135 13.73 1.67 -2.56
C SER A 135 13.47 0.17 -2.77
N ILE A 136 12.32 -0.18 -3.36
CA ILE A 136 11.99 -1.55 -3.77
C ILE A 136 13.05 -2.12 -4.72
N LYS A 137 13.46 -1.33 -5.72
CA LYS A 137 14.49 -1.73 -6.68
C LYS A 137 15.85 -1.95 -6.02
N VAL A 138 16.31 -1.00 -5.19
CA VAL A 138 17.64 -1.05 -4.54
C VAL A 138 17.71 -2.16 -3.49
N SER A 139 16.64 -2.35 -2.71
CA SER A 139 16.57 -3.45 -1.73
C SER A 139 16.51 -4.83 -2.40
N GLY A 140 16.08 -4.90 -3.67
CA GLY A 140 15.84 -6.16 -4.36
C GLY A 140 14.60 -6.89 -3.84
N LEU A 141 13.60 -6.15 -3.34
CA LEU A 141 12.32 -6.71 -2.94
C LEU A 141 11.63 -7.36 -4.15
N THR A 142 11.14 -8.58 -3.97
CA THR A 142 10.37 -9.31 -5.00
C THR A 142 8.96 -9.58 -4.48
N ASN A 143 8.07 -10.21 -5.26
CA ASN A 143 6.72 -10.60 -4.82
C ASN A 143 5.92 -9.49 -4.10
N TYR A 144 5.95 -8.28 -4.67
CA TYR A 144 5.19 -7.12 -4.23
C TYR A 144 4.17 -6.72 -5.29
N LEU A 145 3.22 -5.88 -4.89
CA LEU A 145 2.31 -5.16 -5.77
C LEU A 145 2.46 -3.65 -5.58
N ILE A 146 2.20 -2.88 -6.62
CA ILE A 146 2.02 -1.43 -6.56
C ILE A 146 0.53 -1.17 -6.77
N ASN A 147 -0.05 -0.34 -5.90
CA ASN A 147 -1.45 0.05 -5.98
C ASN A 147 -1.54 1.58 -6.18
N PRO A 148 -1.42 2.08 -7.42
CA PRO A 148 -1.56 3.52 -7.67
C PRO A 148 -2.95 4.01 -7.31
N MET A 149 -3.05 5.04 -6.48
CA MET A 149 -4.32 5.70 -6.21
C MET A 149 -4.71 6.58 -7.39
N THR A 150 -5.59 6.06 -8.25
CA THR A 150 -6.10 6.74 -9.43
C THR A 150 -7.36 7.54 -9.10
N MET A 151 -7.24 8.46 -8.15
CA MET A 151 -8.35 9.23 -7.59
C MET A 151 -7.90 10.63 -7.16
N CYS A 152 -8.86 11.46 -6.75
CA CYS A 152 -8.61 12.78 -6.15
C CYS A 152 -7.76 13.72 -7.02
N TYR A 153 -7.85 13.61 -8.34
CA TYR A 153 -7.23 14.58 -9.24
C TYR A 153 -7.95 15.91 -9.12
N THR A 154 -7.23 16.95 -8.70
CA THR A 154 -7.76 18.30 -8.48
C THR A 154 -7.56 19.21 -9.70
N GLU A 155 -6.73 18.78 -10.65
CA GLU A 155 -6.41 19.53 -11.86
C GLU A 155 -6.52 18.65 -13.12
N LEU A 156 -6.99 19.24 -14.23
CA LEU A 156 -7.03 18.56 -15.53
C LEU A 156 -5.64 18.12 -16.03
N SER A 157 -4.57 18.77 -15.55
CA SER A 157 -3.17 18.42 -15.84
C SER A 157 -2.76 17.05 -15.29
N GLN A 158 -3.47 16.54 -14.27
CA GLN A 158 -3.14 15.31 -13.56
C GLN A 158 -3.80 14.08 -14.19
N CYS A 159 -4.75 14.26 -15.12
CA CYS A 159 -5.62 13.20 -15.61
C CYS A 159 -5.64 13.13 -17.14
N VAL A 160 -6.25 12.08 -17.68
CA VAL A 160 -6.68 12.06 -19.08
C VAL A 160 -7.97 12.86 -19.18
N VAL A 161 -8.01 13.86 -20.06
CA VAL A 161 -9.15 14.77 -20.21
C VAL A 161 -10.03 14.34 -21.37
N SER A 162 -11.33 14.26 -21.13
CA SER A 162 -12.36 14.08 -22.15
C SER A 162 -13.51 15.06 -21.89
N GLY A 163 -13.93 15.78 -22.92
CA GLY A 163 -15.02 16.77 -22.83
C GLY A 163 -14.79 17.88 -21.80
N GLY A 164 -13.54 18.22 -21.49
CA GLY A 164 -13.19 19.24 -20.48
C GLY A 164 -13.21 18.76 -19.03
N THR A 165 -13.35 17.45 -18.80
CA THR A 165 -13.32 16.83 -17.47
C THR A 165 -12.35 15.65 -17.42
N CYS A 166 -11.92 15.25 -16.22
CA CYS A 166 -11.10 14.05 -16.07
C CYS A 166 -11.91 12.80 -16.39
N ASP A 167 -11.44 12.03 -17.36
CA ASP A 167 -11.88 10.65 -17.57
C ASP A 167 -11.08 9.74 -16.62
N MET A 168 -11.69 9.41 -15.48
CA MET A 168 -11.02 8.62 -14.45
C MET A 168 -10.72 7.18 -14.90
N GLY A 169 -11.53 6.60 -15.79
CA GLY A 169 -11.29 5.26 -16.33
C GLY A 169 -10.10 5.25 -17.27
N ALA A 170 -10.04 6.20 -18.21
CA ALA A 170 -8.88 6.38 -19.07
C ALA A 170 -7.62 6.75 -18.26
N SER A 171 -7.78 7.56 -17.22
CA SER A 171 -6.68 7.94 -16.34
C SER A 171 -6.07 6.76 -15.59
N ALA A 172 -6.91 5.88 -15.04
CA ALA A 172 -6.44 4.67 -14.37
C ALA A 172 -5.65 3.76 -15.32
N ASN A 173 -6.16 3.57 -16.54
CA ASN A 173 -5.45 2.83 -17.58
C ASN A 173 -4.12 3.49 -17.96
N GLN A 174 -4.08 4.82 -18.00
CA GLN A 174 -2.85 5.54 -18.33
C GLN A 174 -1.81 5.45 -17.21
N VAL A 175 -2.21 5.49 -15.94
CA VAL A 175 -1.29 5.27 -14.81
C VAL A 175 -0.63 3.89 -14.91
N ALA A 176 -1.38 2.84 -15.21
CA ALA A 176 -0.83 1.49 -15.38
C ALA A 176 0.18 1.42 -16.54
N LYS A 177 -0.13 2.05 -17.69
CA LYS A 177 0.81 2.14 -18.82
C LYS A 177 2.08 2.89 -18.45
N ASN A 178 1.96 4.03 -17.78
CA ASN A 178 3.10 4.84 -17.38
C ASN A 178 3.96 4.13 -16.33
N LEU A 179 3.35 3.41 -15.39
CA LEU A 179 4.06 2.58 -14.42
C LEU A 179 4.88 1.49 -15.15
N HIS A 180 4.30 0.86 -16.17
CA HIS A 180 4.98 -0.11 -17.01
C HIS A 180 6.11 0.52 -17.82
N ASP A 181 5.83 1.58 -18.58
CA ASP A 181 6.76 2.15 -19.54
C ASP A 181 7.91 2.91 -18.85
N TYR A 182 7.63 3.63 -17.76
CA TYR A 182 8.61 4.47 -17.07
C TYR A 182 9.46 3.68 -16.07
N TYR A 183 8.84 2.80 -15.27
CA TYR A 183 9.54 2.03 -14.23
C TYR A 183 9.85 0.58 -14.63
N SER A 184 9.42 0.13 -15.81
CA SER A 184 9.54 -1.28 -16.25
C SER A 184 8.87 -2.28 -15.30
N ILE A 185 7.78 -1.87 -14.64
CA ILE A 185 7.00 -2.74 -13.76
C ILE A 185 6.01 -3.55 -14.61
N PRO A 186 5.98 -4.89 -14.52
CA PRO A 186 4.99 -5.69 -15.25
C PRO A 186 3.58 -5.42 -14.73
N TYR A 187 2.56 -5.45 -15.60
CA TYR A 187 1.14 -5.29 -15.23
C TYR A 187 0.62 -6.31 -14.20
N SER A 188 1.36 -7.39 -13.95
CA SER A 188 1.04 -8.38 -12.91
C SER A 188 1.47 -7.95 -11.50
N LYS A 189 2.12 -6.78 -11.36
CA LYS A 189 2.56 -6.18 -10.11
C LYS A 189 1.94 -4.80 -9.95
#